data_AF-A0A9W9YUH7-F1
#
_entry.id   AF-A0A9W9YUH7-F1
#
_cell.length_a   1.000
_cell.length_b   1.000
_cell.length_c   1.000
_cell.angle_alpha   90.00
_cell.angle_beta   90.00
_cell.angle_gamma   90.00
#
_symmetry.space_group_name_H-M   'P 1'
#
loop_
_entity.id
_entity.type
_entity.pdbx_description
1 polymer ?
#
loop_
_entity_poly.entity_id
_entity_poly.type
_entity_poly.pdbx_seq_one_letter_code
_entity_poly.pdbx_strand_id
1 'polypeptide(L)'
;EGKDLLERKDHKGNTDRKECREHVTHRDPHVVQLVRTVYRWYQIVLSLQLTFKKGCSTGFHFFEKVQDLPTRGARAVEHCTIDGGLFLAFANYHGDINKHKTSSMIYKMDQTSGQFTLHQTLQTRGAYELEYFSIADKHFLAVANMYDGTYQLDSAVYQWNGQRFVVFQKIPTNGGSHFTFFYDKWRGKVYGSGKPS
;
A
#
# COMPACT_ATOMS: atom_id res chain seq x y z
N GLU A 1 -10.32 47.76 -39.53
CA GLU A 1 -11.71 47.53 -39.13
C GLU A 1 -11.74 47.25 -37.63
N GLY A 2 -12.19 48.22 -36.85
CA GLY A 2 -12.43 48.06 -35.42
C GLY A 2 -13.93 48.07 -35.16
N LYS A 3 -14.40 47.19 -34.27
CA LYS A 3 -15.71 47.32 -33.66
C LYS A 3 -15.60 47.00 -32.16
N ASP A 4 -15.71 48.08 -31.40
CA ASP A 4 -16.16 48.14 -30.02
C ASP A 4 -17.41 47.29 -29.77
N LEU A 5 -17.52 46.72 -28.57
CA LEU A 5 -18.78 46.62 -27.83
C LEU A 5 -18.51 46.64 -26.31
N LEU A 6 -18.35 47.87 -25.79
CA LEU A 6 -18.94 48.43 -24.57
C LEU A 6 -19.06 47.55 -23.30
N GLU A 7 -18.10 47.70 -22.38
CA GLU A 7 -18.33 47.53 -20.94
C GLU A 7 -19.17 48.71 -20.40
N ARG A 8 -20.35 48.44 -19.83
CA ARG A 8 -21.02 49.40 -18.94
C ARG A 8 -20.41 49.29 -17.55
N LYS A 9 -19.74 50.35 -17.11
CA LYS A 9 -19.24 50.51 -15.73
C LYS A 9 -20.13 51.49 -14.97
N ASP A 10 -20.64 51.04 -13.84
CA ASP A 10 -21.42 51.86 -12.93
C ASP A 10 -20.49 52.83 -12.20
N HIS A 11 -20.92 54.09 -12.08
CA HIS A 11 -20.19 55.17 -11.40
C HIS A 11 -20.13 54.94 -9.88
N LYS A 12 -19.26 54.01 -9.44
CA LYS A 12 -18.68 53.92 -8.08
C LYS A 12 -17.67 52.79 -7.88
N GLY A 13 -17.10 52.20 -8.95
CA GLY A 13 -15.84 51.44 -8.85
C GLY A 13 -15.78 50.31 -7.81
N ASN A 14 -16.87 49.57 -7.59
CA ASN A 14 -16.90 48.44 -6.67
C ASN A 14 -17.46 47.21 -7.37
N THR A 15 -16.66 46.16 -7.52
CA THR A 15 -17.12 44.84 -7.95
C THR A 15 -17.82 44.17 -6.77
N ASP A 16 -19.11 43.87 -6.96
CA ASP A 16 -19.99 43.28 -5.98
C ASP A 16 -19.46 41.89 -5.55
N ARG A 17 -18.79 41.80 -4.38
CA ARG A 17 -18.48 40.53 -3.72
C ARG A 17 -19.81 39.96 -3.20
N LYS A 18 -20.39 39.00 -3.92
CA LYS A 18 -21.40 38.11 -3.33
C LYS A 18 -20.74 37.22 -2.28
N GLU A 19 -20.85 37.67 -1.04
CA GLU A 19 -20.44 36.95 0.16
C GLU A 19 -21.41 35.78 0.41
N CYS A 20 -20.89 34.55 0.46
CA CYS A 20 -21.68 33.40 0.90
C CYS A 20 -21.81 33.45 2.42
N ARG A 21 -22.98 33.87 2.93
CA ARG A 21 -23.33 33.76 4.36
C ARG A 21 -23.73 32.33 4.69
N GLU A 22 -22.96 31.66 5.53
CA GLU A 22 -23.40 30.44 6.21
C GLU A 22 -24.40 30.80 7.32
N HIS A 23 -25.59 30.21 7.27
CA HIS A 23 -26.54 30.19 8.39
C HIS A 23 -26.14 29.07 9.34
N VAL A 24 -25.62 29.42 10.52
CA VAL A 24 -25.47 28.47 11.64
C VAL A 24 -26.68 28.62 12.54
N THR A 25 -27.59 27.65 12.52
CA THR A 25 -28.71 27.57 13.47
C THR A 25 -28.35 26.72 14.69
N HIS A 26 -28.18 27.43 15.80
CA HIS A 26 -28.45 27.09 17.20
C HIS A 26 -27.76 25.92 17.92
N ARG A 27 -27.33 26.28 19.14
CA ARG A 27 -26.57 25.55 20.15
C ARG A 27 -27.42 24.54 20.94
N ASP A 28 -26.82 23.42 21.32
CA ASP A 28 -27.16 22.66 22.53
C ASP A 28 -25.95 22.69 23.50
N PRO A 29 -26.08 23.26 24.72
CA PRO A 29 -24.97 23.46 25.65
C PRO A 29 -24.55 22.23 26.49
N HIS A 30 -25.06 21.01 26.24
CA HIS A 30 -24.68 19.83 27.05
C HIS A 30 -23.57 18.92 26.50
N VAL A 31 -22.88 19.27 25.40
CA VAL A 31 -21.76 18.47 24.83
C VAL A 31 -20.39 19.15 25.01
N VAL A 32 -20.32 20.20 25.84
CA VAL A 32 -19.10 20.97 26.09
C VAL A 32 -18.56 20.70 27.49
N GLN A 33 -18.07 19.48 27.79
CA GLN A 33 -17.10 19.28 28.90
C GLN A 33 -16.35 17.93 28.99
N LEU A 34 -16.14 17.18 27.91
CA LEU A 34 -15.14 16.08 27.88
C LEU A 34 -14.88 15.81 26.40
N VAL A 35 -13.93 16.47 25.73
CA VAL A 35 -12.53 16.05 25.62
C VAL A 35 -11.67 17.29 25.33
N ARG A 36 -11.16 17.95 26.38
CA ARG A 36 -10.18 19.05 26.28
C ARG A 36 -8.79 18.67 26.83
N THR A 37 -8.43 17.38 26.85
CA THR A 37 -7.17 16.94 27.49
C THR A 37 -6.28 15.99 26.68
N VAL A 38 -6.53 15.67 25.41
CA VAL A 38 -5.58 14.80 24.64
C VAL A 38 -5.38 15.20 23.16
N TYR A 39 -5.47 16.49 22.81
CA TYR A 39 -5.08 16.95 21.46
C TYR A 39 -3.92 17.96 21.52
N ARG A 40 -2.84 17.60 22.22
CA ARG A 40 -1.58 18.35 22.15
C ARG A 40 -0.31 17.51 22.06
N TRP A 41 -0.40 16.23 21.64
CA TRP A 41 0.77 15.43 21.25
C TRP A 41 0.32 14.33 20.30
N TYR A 42 0.33 14.61 19.00
CA TYR A 42 0.50 13.70 17.86
C TYR A 42 0.31 14.53 16.58
N GLN A 43 1.15 15.55 16.43
CA GLN A 43 1.44 16.14 15.12
C GLN A 43 2.67 15.40 14.60
N ILE A 44 2.44 14.21 14.04
CA ILE A 44 3.12 13.66 12.86
C ILE A 44 2.13 12.60 12.34
N VAL A 45 1.07 13.08 11.71
CA VAL A 45 0.47 12.32 10.60
C VAL A 45 1.17 12.89 9.38
N LEU A 46 2.08 12.12 8.79
CA LEU A 46 2.60 12.42 7.46
C LEU A 46 1.41 12.30 6.51
N SER A 47 0.65 13.38 6.43
CA SER A 47 -0.41 13.57 5.48
C SER A 47 0.30 13.61 4.14
N LEU A 48 0.11 12.59 3.31
CA LEU A 48 0.30 12.75 1.88
C LEU A 48 -0.78 13.76 1.43
N GLN A 49 -0.54 15.04 1.67
CA GLN A 49 -1.34 16.08 1.05
C GLN A 49 -0.97 16.07 -0.42
N LEU A 50 -1.78 15.37 -1.22
CA LEU A 50 -2.06 15.82 -2.56
C LEU A 50 -2.49 17.29 -2.41
N THR A 51 -1.59 18.21 -2.72
CA THR A 51 -1.85 19.65 -2.65
C THR A 51 -2.86 20.01 -3.74
N PHE A 52 -4.14 19.77 -3.49
CA PHE A 52 -5.21 20.34 -4.30
C PHE A 52 -5.26 21.83 -3.99
N LYS A 53 -4.55 22.63 -4.81
CA LYS A 53 -4.86 24.05 -4.92
C LYS A 53 -6.33 24.13 -5.31
N LYS A 54 -7.18 24.67 -4.43
CA LYS A 54 -8.53 25.12 -4.80
C LYS A 54 -8.40 26.34 -5.71
N GLY A 55 -8.02 26.07 -6.96
CA GLY A 55 -8.20 26.96 -8.10
C GLY A 55 -9.02 26.15 -9.09
N CYS A 56 -10.08 26.76 -9.60
CA CYS A 56 -10.94 26.20 -10.64
C CYS A 56 -10.12 25.39 -11.67
N SER A 57 -10.33 24.08 -11.76
CA SER A 57 -9.66 23.27 -12.78
C SER A 57 -10.62 22.24 -13.36
N THR A 58 -11.20 22.60 -14.50
CA THR A 58 -11.33 21.63 -15.59
C THR A 58 -9.91 21.18 -15.95
N GLY A 59 -9.37 20.17 -15.28
CA GLY A 59 -7.98 19.78 -15.41
C GLY A 59 -7.85 18.26 -15.42
N PHE A 60 -7.33 17.72 -16.52
CA PHE A 60 -6.98 16.31 -16.62
C PHE A 60 -5.93 15.95 -15.56
N HIS A 61 -6.19 14.90 -14.79
CA HIS A 61 -5.25 14.33 -13.83
C HIS A 61 -4.33 13.36 -14.58
N PHE A 62 -3.03 13.61 -14.57
CA PHE A 62 -2.04 12.74 -15.19
C PHE A 62 -1.25 11.98 -14.11
N PHE A 63 -0.86 10.75 -14.43
CA PHE A 63 0.10 9.99 -13.64
C PHE A 63 1.53 10.41 -14.02
N GLU A 64 2.36 10.65 -13.02
CA GLU A 64 3.79 10.92 -13.21
C GLU A 64 4.60 9.67 -12.85
N LYS A 65 5.57 9.34 -13.70
CA LYS A 65 6.53 8.27 -13.41
C LYS A 65 7.50 8.76 -12.34
N VAL A 66 7.52 8.09 -11.19
CA VAL A 66 8.39 8.48 -10.06
C VAL A 66 9.77 7.80 -10.09
N GLN A 67 9.86 6.54 -10.53
CA GLN A 67 11.10 5.77 -10.48
C GLN A 67 11.07 4.56 -11.44
N ASP A 68 12.23 4.18 -11.97
CA ASP A 68 12.44 2.86 -12.59
C ASP A 68 13.03 1.88 -11.58
N LEU A 69 12.41 0.70 -11.47
CA LEU A 69 12.93 -0.41 -10.66
C LEU A 69 13.31 -1.57 -11.58
N PRO A 70 14.60 -1.98 -11.62
CA PRO A 70 15.02 -3.05 -12.50
C PRO A 70 14.43 -4.38 -12.01
N THR A 71 13.66 -5.05 -12.86
CA THR A 71 13.11 -6.39 -12.60
C THR A 71 13.39 -7.30 -13.78
N ARG A 72 13.11 -8.60 -13.66
CA ARG A 72 13.39 -9.59 -14.71
C ARG A 72 12.15 -10.44 -14.99
N GLY A 73 11.32 -9.94 -15.89
CA GLY A 73 10.02 -10.54 -16.17
C GLY A 73 9.17 -10.61 -14.91
N ALA A 74 9.06 -9.51 -14.18
CA ALA A 74 8.23 -9.44 -12.99
C ALA A 74 6.79 -9.84 -13.34
N ARG A 75 6.27 -10.86 -12.65
CA ARG A 75 4.89 -11.37 -12.83
C ARG A 75 3.93 -10.79 -11.80
N ALA A 76 4.43 -10.47 -10.62
CA ALA A 76 3.67 -9.89 -9.53
C ALA A 76 4.53 -8.90 -8.76
N VAL A 77 3.86 -7.96 -8.10
CA VAL A 77 4.43 -7.08 -7.10
C VAL A 77 3.56 -7.14 -5.86
N GLU A 78 4.18 -7.24 -4.70
CA GLU A 78 3.53 -7.22 -3.40
C GLU A 78 4.14 -6.12 -2.54
N HIS A 79 3.31 -5.36 -1.82
CA HIS A 79 3.80 -4.31 -0.92
C HIS A 79 3.65 -4.74 0.53
N CYS A 80 4.59 -4.35 1.39
CA CYS A 80 4.42 -4.59 2.81
C CYS A 80 5.06 -3.49 3.66
N THR A 81 4.55 -3.35 4.88
CA THR A 81 5.13 -2.47 5.90
C THR A 81 5.61 -3.32 7.06
N ILE A 82 6.90 -3.22 7.38
CA ILE A 82 7.54 -3.95 8.47
C ILE A 82 8.32 -2.93 9.29
N ASP A 83 8.02 -2.85 10.59
CA ASP A 83 8.67 -1.91 11.53
C ASP A 83 8.68 -0.46 11.03
N GLY A 84 7.60 -0.03 10.36
CA GLY A 84 7.44 1.32 9.78
C GLY A 84 8.19 1.55 8.46
N GLY A 85 8.96 0.58 7.97
CA GLY A 85 9.59 0.61 6.65
C GLY A 85 8.64 0.10 5.56
N LEU A 86 8.58 0.81 4.43
CA LEU A 86 7.82 0.40 3.25
C LEU A 86 8.70 -0.44 2.32
N PHE A 87 8.20 -1.60 1.90
CA PHE A 87 8.87 -2.51 1.00
C PHE A 87 8.00 -2.85 -0.21
N LEU A 88 8.66 -3.13 -1.34
CA LEU A 88 8.06 -3.72 -2.53
C LEU A 88 8.81 -5.00 -2.88
N ALA A 89 8.08 -6.10 -3.00
CA ALA A 89 8.59 -7.40 -3.40
C ALA A 89 8.14 -7.71 -4.84
N PHE A 90 9.06 -8.07 -5.73
CA PHE A 90 8.76 -8.39 -7.13
C PHE A 90 9.07 -9.85 -7.44
N ALA A 91 8.07 -10.55 -7.99
CA ALA A 91 8.16 -11.96 -8.39
C ALA A 91 8.83 -12.04 -9.76
N ASN A 92 10.14 -12.32 -9.81
CA ASN A 92 10.82 -12.44 -11.09
C ASN A 92 10.65 -13.85 -11.65
N TYR A 93 10.21 -13.93 -12.90
CA TYR A 93 10.03 -15.20 -13.61
C TYR A 93 11.27 -15.60 -14.43
N HIS A 94 12.00 -14.63 -14.99
CA HIS A 94 13.19 -14.89 -15.81
C HIS A 94 14.48 -14.57 -15.04
N GLY A 95 15.51 -15.39 -15.23
CA GLY A 95 16.90 -15.20 -14.79
C GLY A 95 17.77 -14.60 -15.89
N ASP A 96 19.11 -14.59 -15.71
CA ASP A 96 20.06 -13.86 -16.57
C ASP A 96 19.98 -14.19 -18.07
N ILE A 97 19.60 -15.43 -18.44
CA ILE A 97 19.58 -15.91 -19.84
C ILE A 97 18.29 -16.71 -20.12
N ASN A 98 17.11 -16.15 -19.83
CA ASN A 98 15.81 -16.85 -19.91
C ASN A 98 15.76 -18.18 -19.12
N LYS A 99 16.73 -18.39 -18.23
CA LYS A 99 16.75 -19.50 -17.28
C LYS A 99 15.79 -19.16 -16.16
N HIS A 100 15.18 -20.16 -15.55
CA HIS A 100 14.17 -19.91 -14.54
C HIS A 100 14.70 -20.09 -13.10
N LYS A 101 15.98 -20.41 -12.92
CA LYS A 101 16.70 -20.11 -11.67
C LYS A 101 16.92 -18.60 -11.64
N THR A 102 16.22 -17.91 -10.76
CA THR A 102 16.16 -16.44 -10.75
C THR A 102 16.21 -15.90 -9.32
N SER A 103 16.12 -14.59 -9.17
CA SER A 103 15.97 -13.98 -7.87
C SER A 103 14.86 -12.94 -7.89
N SER A 104 13.89 -13.10 -7.00
CA SER A 104 12.86 -12.11 -6.71
C SER A 104 13.47 -10.97 -5.89
N MET A 105 12.98 -9.76 -6.06
CA MET A 105 13.65 -8.55 -5.58
C MET A 105 12.82 -7.86 -4.53
N ILE A 106 13.43 -7.57 -3.38
CA ILE A 106 12.82 -6.81 -2.29
C ILE A 106 13.47 -5.43 -2.27
N TYR A 107 12.69 -4.41 -2.56
CA TYR A 107 13.08 -3.01 -2.46
C TYR A 107 12.55 -2.41 -1.17
N LYS A 108 13.30 -1.48 -0.58
CA LYS A 108 12.89 -0.69 0.58
C LYS A 108 12.92 0.78 0.22
N MET A 109 11.87 1.51 0.61
CA MET A 109 11.84 2.97 0.44
C MET A 109 12.77 3.62 1.46
N ASP A 110 13.69 4.42 0.98
CA ASP A 110 14.42 5.38 1.79
C ASP A 110 13.50 6.59 2.04
N GLN A 111 13.12 6.81 3.31
CA GLN A 111 12.16 7.85 3.68
C GLN A 111 12.69 9.27 3.50
N THR A 112 14.01 9.45 3.44
CA THR A 112 14.63 10.78 3.30
C THR A 112 14.60 11.22 1.84
N SER A 113 14.95 10.32 0.93
CA SER A 113 14.99 10.57 -0.51
C SER A 113 13.67 10.27 -1.22
N GLY A 114 12.77 9.51 -0.60
CA GLY A 114 11.53 9.04 -1.20
C GLY A 114 11.73 7.99 -2.29
N GLN A 115 12.92 7.39 -2.38
CA GLN A 115 13.28 6.44 -3.45
C GLN A 115 13.41 5.01 -2.93
N PHE A 116 13.02 4.06 -3.75
CA PHE A 116 13.22 2.64 -3.48
C PHE A 116 14.65 2.22 -3.83
N THR A 117 15.29 1.50 -2.91
CA THR A 117 16.60 0.88 -3.11
C THR A 117 16.50 -0.62 -2.89
N LEU A 118 17.34 -1.40 -3.59
CA LEU A 118 17.34 -2.85 -3.44
C LEU A 118 17.78 -3.22 -2.02
N HIS A 119 16.88 -3.84 -1.25
CA HIS A 119 17.14 -4.28 0.12
C HIS A 119 17.66 -5.72 0.15
N GLN A 120 17.06 -6.60 -0.65
CA GLN A 120 17.41 -8.02 -0.67
C GLN A 120 17.01 -8.67 -2.01
N THR A 121 17.70 -9.75 -2.35
CA THR A 121 17.23 -10.72 -3.35
C THR A 121 16.84 -12.05 -2.68
N LEU A 122 15.75 -12.65 -3.13
CA LEU A 122 15.30 -13.98 -2.72
C LEU A 122 15.63 -14.97 -3.83
N GLN A 123 16.33 -16.06 -3.51
CA GLN A 123 16.57 -17.14 -4.46
C GLN A 123 15.25 -17.83 -4.79
N THR A 124 14.74 -17.64 -6.01
CA THR A 124 13.44 -18.15 -6.46
C THR A 124 13.56 -18.87 -7.79
N ARG A 125 12.49 -19.55 -8.21
CA ARG A 125 12.49 -20.42 -9.38
C ARG A 125 11.25 -20.17 -10.22
N GLY A 126 11.40 -19.32 -11.24
CA GLY A 126 10.30 -18.87 -12.09
C GLY A 126 9.13 -18.37 -11.25
N ALA A 127 9.39 -17.39 -10.38
CA ALA A 127 8.39 -16.93 -9.42
C ALA A 127 7.20 -16.33 -10.17
N TYR A 128 6.00 -16.79 -9.82
CA TYR A 128 4.77 -16.37 -10.47
C TYR A 128 4.00 -15.35 -9.64
N GLU A 129 3.97 -15.57 -8.33
CA GLU A 129 3.27 -14.72 -7.37
C GLU A 129 4.00 -14.64 -6.04
N LEU A 130 3.71 -13.58 -5.30
CA LEU A 130 4.10 -13.30 -3.94
C LEU A 130 2.85 -13.00 -3.11
N GLU A 131 2.80 -13.48 -1.88
CA GLU A 131 1.74 -13.12 -0.92
C GLU A 131 2.40 -12.75 0.41
N TYR A 132 2.20 -11.51 0.86
CA TYR A 132 2.66 -11.07 2.17
C TYR A 132 1.56 -11.27 3.21
N PHE A 133 1.93 -11.74 4.40
CA PHE A 133 1.02 -11.85 5.52
C PHE A 133 1.75 -11.79 6.85
N SER A 134 1.00 -11.51 7.92
CA SER A 134 1.51 -11.55 9.29
C SER A 134 0.66 -12.45 10.18
N ILE A 135 1.33 -13.10 11.13
CA ILE A 135 0.69 -13.88 12.19
C ILE A 135 1.29 -13.39 13.51
N ALA A 136 0.45 -12.78 14.35
CA ALA A 136 0.88 -12.03 15.52
C ALA A 136 1.92 -10.96 15.14
N ASP A 137 3.11 -11.02 15.72
CA ASP A 137 4.25 -10.10 15.52
C ASP A 137 5.24 -10.59 14.44
N LYS A 138 4.92 -11.69 13.75
CA LYS A 138 5.80 -12.29 12.73
C LYS A 138 5.32 -11.94 11.34
N HIS A 139 6.27 -11.61 10.47
CA HIS A 139 6.05 -11.23 9.09
C HIS A 139 6.52 -12.34 8.15
N PHE A 140 5.69 -12.66 7.16
CA PHE A 140 5.94 -13.72 6.20
C PHE A 140 5.71 -13.25 4.77
N LEU A 141 6.43 -13.88 3.85
CA LEU A 141 6.24 -13.71 2.42
C LEU A 141 6.26 -15.08 1.77
N ALA A 142 5.13 -15.52 1.23
CA ALA A 142 5.05 -16.73 0.43
C ALA A 142 5.41 -16.42 -1.02
N VAL A 143 6.11 -17.34 -1.68
CA VAL A 143 6.53 -17.23 -3.08
C VAL A 143 6.14 -18.49 -3.83
N ALA A 144 5.28 -18.31 -4.84
CA ALA A 144 4.86 -19.37 -5.75
C ALA A 144 5.93 -19.58 -6.83
N ASN A 145 6.67 -20.69 -6.73
CA ASN A 145 7.67 -21.06 -7.73
C ASN A 145 7.03 -21.93 -8.81
N MET A 146 7.01 -21.44 -10.05
CA MET A 146 6.33 -22.12 -11.15
C MET A 146 7.24 -23.08 -11.89
N TYR A 147 8.45 -22.66 -12.26
CA TYR A 147 9.26 -23.40 -13.22
C TYR A 147 10.73 -23.08 -13.03
N ASP A 148 11.63 -24.07 -13.14
CA ASP A 148 13.09 -23.86 -13.18
C ASP A 148 13.79 -24.54 -14.36
N GLY A 149 13.00 -25.04 -15.32
CA GLY A 149 13.38 -26.09 -16.26
C GLY A 149 12.48 -27.33 -16.12
N THR A 150 11.86 -27.50 -14.96
CA THR A 150 10.76 -28.43 -14.68
C THR A 150 9.70 -27.76 -13.80
N TYR A 151 8.51 -28.35 -13.71
CA TYR A 151 7.45 -27.97 -12.75
C TYR A 151 7.59 -28.71 -11.41
N GLN A 152 8.49 -29.68 -11.28
CA GLN A 152 8.72 -30.40 -10.02
C GLN A 152 9.67 -29.60 -9.10
N LEU A 153 9.12 -28.59 -8.42
CA LEU A 153 9.87 -27.74 -7.51
C LEU A 153 9.03 -27.23 -6.35
N ASP A 154 9.68 -26.98 -5.23
CA ASP A 154 9.04 -26.43 -4.04
C ASP A 154 8.77 -24.92 -4.20
N SER A 155 7.62 -24.50 -3.72
CA SER A 155 7.36 -23.12 -3.32
C SER A 155 7.93 -22.86 -1.93
N ALA A 156 8.03 -21.60 -1.52
CA ALA A 156 8.68 -21.26 -0.25
C ALA A 156 7.93 -20.16 0.51
N VAL A 157 7.87 -20.32 1.83
CA VAL A 157 7.48 -19.28 2.77
C VAL A 157 8.75 -18.74 3.42
N TYR A 158 8.93 -17.43 3.36
CA TYR A 158 10.01 -16.73 4.02
C TYR A 158 9.46 -16.02 5.26
N GLN A 159 10.26 -15.96 6.33
CA GLN A 159 9.96 -15.19 7.52
C GLN A 159 10.97 -14.04 7.66
N TRP A 160 10.49 -12.87 8.07
CA TRP A 160 11.35 -11.76 8.47
C TRP A 160 12.07 -12.08 9.77
N ASN A 161 13.39 -11.91 9.80
CA ASN A 161 14.21 -12.15 10.99
C ASN A 161 14.62 -10.86 11.74
N GLY A 162 13.94 -9.74 11.47
CA GLY A 162 14.31 -8.41 11.98
C GLY A 162 15.19 -7.59 11.03
N GLN A 163 15.80 -8.23 10.02
CA GLN A 163 16.65 -7.54 9.04
C GLN A 163 16.32 -7.88 7.59
N ARG A 164 15.94 -9.14 7.34
CA ARG A 164 15.69 -9.66 5.99
C ARG A 164 14.75 -10.85 6.02
N PHE A 165 14.19 -11.20 4.88
CA PHE A 165 13.43 -12.43 4.70
C PHE A 165 14.37 -13.63 4.60
N VAL A 166 14.14 -14.67 5.40
CA VAL A 166 14.87 -15.94 5.36
C VAL A 166 13.90 -17.09 5.14
N VAL A 167 14.30 -18.15 4.44
CA VAL A 167 13.42 -19.31 4.20
C VAL A 167 12.99 -19.89 5.54
N PHE A 168 11.68 -19.93 5.78
CA PHE A 168 11.07 -20.51 6.97
C PHE A 168 10.58 -21.93 6.68
N GLN A 169 9.93 -22.11 5.53
CA GLN A 169 9.36 -23.38 5.13
C GLN A 169 9.40 -23.53 3.62
N LYS A 170 9.60 -24.77 3.15
CA LYS A 170 9.34 -25.16 1.77
C LYS A 170 8.03 -25.93 1.69
N ILE A 171 7.27 -25.68 0.63
CA ILE A 171 6.01 -26.35 0.36
C ILE A 171 6.20 -27.10 -0.96
N PRO A 172 6.17 -28.44 -0.96
CA PRO A 172 6.22 -29.22 -2.18
C PRO A 172 5.09 -28.81 -3.11
N THR A 173 5.45 -28.39 -4.33
CA THR A 173 4.50 -28.00 -5.37
C THR A 173 4.87 -28.66 -6.70
N ASN A 174 3.92 -28.70 -7.63
CA ASN A 174 4.18 -29.04 -9.02
C ASN A 174 3.81 -27.83 -9.88
N GLY A 175 4.67 -26.81 -9.87
CA GLY A 175 4.42 -25.49 -10.43
C GLY A 175 3.39 -24.70 -9.62
N GLY A 176 3.86 -23.92 -8.64
CA GLY A 176 3.01 -22.99 -7.91
C GLY A 176 2.70 -21.76 -8.77
N SER A 177 1.42 -21.51 -9.03
CA SER A 177 0.97 -20.31 -9.73
C SER A 177 0.41 -19.23 -8.81
N HIS A 178 -0.02 -19.61 -7.59
CA HIS A 178 -0.70 -18.69 -6.69
C HIS A 178 -0.51 -19.03 -5.20
N PHE A 179 -0.53 -18.01 -4.34
CA PHE A 179 -0.67 -18.08 -2.89
C PHE A 179 -1.75 -17.11 -2.42
N THR A 180 -2.48 -17.50 -1.38
CA THR A 180 -3.36 -16.56 -0.68
C THR A 180 -3.32 -16.89 0.79
N PHE A 181 -3.21 -15.86 1.62
CA PHE A 181 -3.35 -16.02 3.06
C PHE A 181 -4.81 -15.85 3.47
N PHE A 182 -5.31 -16.78 4.27
CA PHE A 182 -6.62 -16.66 4.91
C PHE A 182 -6.50 -17.04 6.38
N TYR A 183 -7.34 -16.43 7.22
CA TYR A 183 -7.47 -16.79 8.62
C TYR A 183 -8.93 -17.05 8.94
N ASP A 184 -9.20 -18.07 9.75
CA ASP A 184 -10.53 -18.36 10.25
C ASP A 184 -10.61 -17.97 11.74
N LYS A 185 -11.73 -17.34 12.12
CA LYS A 185 -12.07 -17.01 13.50
C LYS A 185 -13.13 -18.00 14.00
N TRP A 186 -12.83 -19.29 14.03
CA TRP A 186 -13.74 -20.22 14.69
C TRP A 186 -13.69 -20.00 16.21
N ARG A 187 -14.68 -19.28 16.75
CA ARG A 187 -14.97 -19.23 18.18
C ARG A 187 -15.62 -20.56 18.57
N GLY A 188 -14.99 -21.27 19.50
CA GLY A 188 -15.53 -22.49 20.08
C GLY A 188 -16.96 -22.27 20.62
N LYS A 189 -17.90 -23.11 20.17
CA LYS A 189 -19.15 -23.29 20.92
C LYS A 189 -18.77 -23.97 22.23
N VAL A 190 -18.92 -23.26 23.34
CA VAL A 190 -19.04 -23.86 24.66
C VAL A 190 -20.33 -24.65 24.65
N TYR A 191 -20.25 -25.98 24.71
CA TYR A 191 -21.43 -26.80 25.01
C TYR A 191 -21.77 -26.64 26.49
N GLY A 192 -22.56 -25.61 26.79
CA GLY A 192 -23.26 -25.47 28.07
C GLY A 192 -24.65 -26.07 27.94
N SER A 193 -24.78 -27.37 28.24
CA SER A 193 -26.02 -28.06 28.62
C SER A 193 -25.63 -29.50 28.95
N GLY A 194 -25.81 -30.08 30.13
CA GLY A 194 -26.44 -29.74 31.39
C GLY A 194 -26.20 -30.97 32.28
N LYS A 195 -26.07 -30.80 33.59
CA LYS A 195 -26.06 -31.96 34.50
C LYS A 195 -27.45 -32.60 34.48
N PRO A 196 -27.59 -33.92 34.26
CA PRO A 196 -28.75 -34.63 34.77
C PRO A 196 -28.60 -34.83 36.28
N SER A 197 -29.75 -34.70 36.96
CA SER A 197 -30.00 -34.92 38.39
C SER A 197 -29.51 -36.27 38.90
#